data_AF-A0A453ABW8-F1
#
_entry.id   AF-A0A453ABW8-F1
#
_cell.length_a   1.000
_cell.length_b   1.000
_cell.length_c   1.000
_cell.angle_alpha   90.00
_cell.angle_beta   90.00
_cell.angle_gamma   90.00
#
_symmetry.space_group_name_H-M   'P 1'
#
loop_
_entity.id
_entity.type
_entity.pdbx_description
1 polymer ?
#
loop_
_entity_poly.entity_id
_entity_poly.type
_entity_poly.pdbx_seq_one_letter_code
_entity_poly.pdbx_strand_id
1 'polypeptide(L)'
;MSCILLGKETFVSCIFFWMQSYCMEFIILEGDNMTSIFPDVNINLFGIHVDSKHFFGVLTALVVLPTVWLRDLRVLSYLSAGGVIATLVVFISVTLVGTTEGVGFHQTGEAVKWSGMPFAIGIYGFCYSGHSVFPNIYQSMSDRTKFPKALFICFIVCTAIYGSFAIIGYLMFGDKTLSQITLNLPKESFASKVALWTTVINPFTKYPLEFLSSNFVMSRFLGLC
;
A
#
# COMPACT_ATOMS: atom_id res chain seq x y z
N MET A 1 -29.18 -25.71 -3.84
CA MET A 1 -28.93 -24.85 -2.66
C MET A 1 -27.48 -24.96 -2.18
N SER A 2 -26.91 -26.17 -2.03
CA SER A 2 -25.53 -26.37 -1.56
C SER A 2 -24.43 -25.79 -2.46
N CYS A 3 -24.52 -25.84 -3.80
CA CYS A 3 -23.51 -25.20 -4.67
C CYS A 3 -23.50 -23.66 -4.59
N ILE A 4 -24.65 -23.04 -4.34
CA ILE A 4 -24.76 -21.57 -4.22
C ILE A 4 -24.16 -21.12 -2.88
N LEU A 5 -24.41 -21.88 -1.80
CA LEU A 5 -23.80 -21.66 -0.49
C LEU A 5 -22.29 -21.87 -0.54
N LEU A 6 -21.83 -22.97 -1.15
CA LEU A 6 -20.40 -23.26 -1.32
C LEU A 6 -19.70 -22.18 -2.16
N GLY A 7 -20.34 -21.70 -3.23
CA GLY A 7 -19.82 -20.59 -4.04
C GLY A 7 -19.71 -19.28 -3.24
N LYS A 8 -20.70 -18.98 -2.38
CA LYS A 8 -20.68 -17.79 -1.52
C LYS A 8 -19.58 -17.87 -0.45
N GLU A 9 -19.42 -19.03 0.20
CA GLU A 9 -18.38 -19.27 1.22
C GLU A 9 -16.97 -19.18 0.64
N THR A 10 -16.77 -19.77 -0.56
CA THR A 10 -15.49 -19.70 -1.27
C THR A 10 -15.15 -18.25 -1.61
N PHE A 11 -16.12 -17.50 -2.14
CA PHE A 11 -15.92 -16.10 -2.51
C PHE A 11 -15.54 -15.22 -1.31
N VAL A 12 -16.21 -15.38 -0.16
CA VAL A 12 -15.88 -14.62 1.05
C VAL A 12 -14.52 -15.00 1.62
N SER A 13 -14.18 -16.29 1.59
CA SER A 13 -12.86 -16.76 2.03
C SER A 13 -11.74 -16.17 1.17
N CYS A 14 -11.94 -16.10 -0.15
CA CYS A 14 -11.01 -15.45 -1.07
C CYS A 14 -10.82 -13.96 -0.76
N ILE A 15 -11.91 -13.23 -0.51
CA ILE A 15 -11.84 -11.80 -0.12
C ILE A 15 -11.07 -11.65 1.19
N PHE A 16 -11.37 -12.47 2.19
CA PHE A 16 -10.72 -12.37 3.50
C PHE A 16 -9.21 -12.64 3.41
N PHE A 17 -8.82 -13.68 2.67
CA PHE A 17 -7.41 -13.99 2.41
C PHE A 17 -6.70 -12.83 1.68
N TRP A 18 -7.38 -12.22 0.70
CA TRP A 18 -6.89 -11.03 0.01
C TRP A 18 -6.64 -9.86 0.96
N MET A 19 -7.61 -9.55 1.82
CA MET A 19 -7.50 -8.44 2.78
C MET A 19 -6.39 -8.69 3.80
N GLN A 20 -6.19 -9.94 4.24
CA GLN A 20 -5.06 -10.29 5.09
C GLN A 20 -3.70 -10.10 4.38
N SER A 21 -3.66 -10.37 3.07
CA SER A 21 -2.43 -10.19 2.27
C SER A 21 -2.00 -8.72 2.20
N TYR A 22 -2.94 -7.77 2.06
CA TYR A 22 -2.65 -6.33 2.15
C TYR A 22 -2.05 -5.94 3.51
N CYS A 23 -2.62 -6.44 4.60
CA CYS A 23 -2.09 -6.19 5.93
C CYS A 23 -0.64 -6.66 6.07
N MET A 24 -0.31 -7.84 5.50
CA MET A 24 1.05 -8.35 5.51
C MET A 24 2.00 -7.50 4.65
N GLU A 25 1.55 -7.03 3.48
CA GLU A 25 2.35 -6.18 2.61
C GLU A 25 2.76 -4.88 3.31
N PHE A 26 1.84 -4.24 4.03
CA PHE A 26 2.16 -3.03 4.80
C PHE A 26 3.15 -3.31 5.95
N ILE A 27 3.03 -4.44 6.66
CA ILE A 27 4.00 -4.83 7.71
C ILE A 27 5.39 -5.01 7.10
N ILE A 28 5.48 -5.70 5.96
CA ILE A 28 6.75 -5.93 5.25
C ILE A 28 7.33 -4.61 4.77
N LEU A 29 6.49 -3.73 4.20
CA LEU A 29 6.86 -2.41 3.73
C LEU A 29 7.45 -1.56 4.86
N GLU A 30 6.77 -1.45 6.01
CA GLU A 30 7.32 -0.73 7.15
C GLU A 30 8.58 -1.38 7.71
N GLY A 31 8.60 -2.71 7.84
CA GLY A 31 9.75 -3.46 8.33
C GLY A 31 11.01 -3.23 7.48
N ASP A 32 10.88 -3.28 6.15
CA ASP A 32 11.97 -3.01 5.22
C ASP A 32 12.42 -1.54 5.26
N ASN A 33 11.49 -0.58 5.30
CA ASN A 33 11.84 0.84 5.36
C ASN A 33 12.48 1.23 6.71
N MET A 34 11.97 0.73 7.83
CA MET A 34 12.56 0.98 9.16
C MET A 34 13.92 0.31 9.31
N THR A 35 14.10 -0.91 8.79
CA THR A 35 15.42 -1.57 8.77
C THR A 35 16.42 -0.79 7.91
N SER A 36 15.97 -0.18 6.82
CA SER A 36 16.82 0.69 6.00
C SER A 36 17.28 1.95 6.77
N ILE A 37 16.44 2.51 7.64
CA ILE A 37 16.76 3.65 8.50
C ILE A 37 17.66 3.25 9.67
N PHE A 38 17.39 2.11 10.31
CA PHE A 38 18.08 1.62 11.51
C PHE A 38 18.66 0.20 11.28
N PRO A 39 19.73 0.06 10.48
CA PRO A 39 20.28 -1.25 10.11
C PRO A 39 20.95 -2.00 11.27
N ASP A 40 21.46 -1.27 12.28
CA ASP A 40 22.28 -1.85 13.36
C ASP A 40 21.49 -2.38 14.57
N VAL A 41 20.15 -2.43 14.49
CA VAL A 41 19.28 -2.86 15.60
C VAL A 41 19.14 -4.38 15.64
N ASN A 42 20.17 -5.06 16.13
CA ASN A 42 20.11 -6.50 16.41
C ASN A 42 19.69 -6.72 17.87
N ILE A 43 18.50 -7.28 18.09
CA ILE A 43 18.00 -7.55 19.46
C ILE A 43 18.10 -9.06 19.71
N ASN A 44 18.94 -9.41 20.69
CA ASN A 44 19.02 -10.78 21.18
C ASN A 44 18.10 -10.93 22.39
N LEU A 45 16.88 -11.43 22.16
CA LEU A 45 15.87 -11.58 23.20
C LEU A 45 15.82 -13.05 23.64
N PHE A 46 16.21 -13.36 24.88
CA PHE A 46 16.15 -14.72 25.46
C PHE A 46 16.84 -15.83 24.61
N GLY A 47 17.93 -15.51 23.90
CA GLY A 47 18.65 -16.46 23.06
C GLY A 47 18.05 -16.68 21.66
N ILE A 48 16.98 -15.94 21.33
CA ILE A 48 16.43 -15.86 19.98
C ILE A 48 17.02 -14.61 19.32
N HIS A 49 17.85 -14.82 18.30
CA HIS A 49 18.33 -13.75 17.43
C HIS A 49 17.20 -13.28 16.53
N VAL A 50 16.63 -12.11 16.84
CA VAL A 50 15.59 -11.48 16.03
C VAL A 50 16.27 -10.45 15.11
N ASP A 51 16.20 -10.71 13.81
CA ASP A 51 16.67 -9.78 12.78
C ASP A 51 15.85 -8.47 12.81
N SER A 52 16.49 -7.35 12.48
CA SER A 52 15.92 -5.99 12.51
C SER A 52 14.57 -5.93 11.80
N LYS A 53 14.44 -6.62 10.65
CA LYS A 53 13.20 -6.67 9.86
C LYS A 53 12.03 -7.26 10.63
N HIS A 54 12.25 -8.36 11.32
CA HIS A 54 11.21 -9.05 12.08
C HIS A 54 10.82 -8.24 13.32
N PHE A 55 11.80 -7.63 13.99
CA PHE A 55 11.54 -6.75 15.12
C PHE A 55 10.67 -5.55 14.71
N PHE A 56 11.06 -4.83 13.66
CA PHE A 56 10.31 -3.67 13.18
C PHE A 56 8.94 -4.05 12.64
N GLY A 57 8.81 -5.19 11.95
CA GLY A 57 7.51 -5.70 11.50
C GLY A 57 6.55 -6.01 12.68
N VAL A 58 7.05 -6.66 13.74
CA VAL A 58 6.24 -6.93 14.95
C VAL A 58 5.87 -5.62 15.65
N LEU A 59 6.81 -4.68 15.76
CA LEU A 59 6.54 -3.37 16.35
C LEU A 59 5.46 -2.61 15.57
N THR A 60 5.56 -2.54 14.24
CA THR A 60 4.52 -1.99 13.37
C THR A 60 3.18 -2.64 13.64
N ALA A 61 3.12 -3.97 13.65
CA ALA A 61 1.86 -4.68 13.88
C ALA A 61 1.21 -4.28 15.22
N LEU A 62 2.01 -4.11 16.28
CA LEU A 62 1.53 -3.67 17.60
C LEU A 62 1.04 -2.22 17.60
N VAL A 63 1.72 -1.30 16.91
CA VAL A 63 1.36 0.13 16.86
C VAL A 63 0.17 0.37 15.95
N VAL A 64 0.03 -0.40 14.87
CA VAL A 64 -1.11 -0.35 13.95
C VAL A 64 -2.35 -0.97 14.59
N LEU A 65 -2.21 -2.00 15.42
CA LEU A 65 -3.34 -2.68 16.06
C LEU A 65 -4.38 -1.73 16.68
N PRO A 66 -4.04 -0.71 17.50
CA PRO A 66 -5.04 0.21 18.06
C PRO A 66 -5.79 1.02 17.01
N THR A 67 -5.21 1.26 15.83
CA THR A 67 -5.86 2.02 14.76
C THR A 67 -7.05 1.27 14.15
N VAL A 68 -7.11 -0.06 14.27
CA VAL A 68 -8.20 -0.90 13.75
C VAL A 68 -9.51 -0.73 14.52
N TRP A 69 -9.47 -0.13 15.71
CA TRP A 69 -10.67 0.16 16.50
C TRP A 69 -11.41 1.43 16.05
N LEU A 70 -10.84 2.17 15.09
CA LEU A 70 -11.51 3.33 14.48
C LEU A 70 -12.69 2.87 13.61
N ARG A 71 -13.90 3.20 14.04
CA ARG A 71 -15.16 2.87 13.33
C ARG A 71 -15.83 4.08 12.67
N ASP A 72 -15.37 5.29 12.96
CA ASP A 72 -15.99 6.51 12.44
C ASP A 72 -15.51 6.81 11.01
N LEU A 73 -16.42 6.64 10.03
CA LEU A 73 -16.19 6.93 8.62
C LEU A 73 -15.71 8.37 8.35
N ARG A 74 -16.08 9.34 9.19
CA ARG A 74 -15.61 10.73 9.07
C ARG A 74 -14.12 10.85 9.39
N VAL A 75 -13.68 10.24 10.49
CA VAL A 75 -12.26 10.19 10.87
C VAL A 75 -11.46 9.45 9.81
N LEU A 76 -11.99 8.33 9.32
CA LEU A 76 -11.39 7.55 8.24
C LEU A 76 -11.27 8.35 6.93
N SER A 77 -12.25 9.19 6.61
CA SER A 77 -12.17 10.08 5.44
C SER A 77 -11.05 11.12 5.58
N TYR A 78 -10.86 11.71 6.77
CA TYR A 78 -9.75 12.63 7.01
C TYR A 78 -8.39 11.92 6.97
N LEU A 79 -8.28 10.72 7.56
CA LEU A 79 -7.08 9.90 7.48
C LEU A 79 -6.75 9.52 6.04
N SER A 80 -7.77 9.13 5.25
CA SER A 80 -7.61 8.85 3.82
C SER A 80 -7.09 10.06 3.04
N ALA A 81 -7.62 11.27 3.32
CA ALA A 81 -7.12 12.50 2.71
C ALA A 81 -5.66 12.76 3.07
N GLY A 82 -5.28 12.52 4.33
CA GLY A 82 -3.89 12.55 4.78
C GLY A 82 -3.01 11.54 4.03
N GLY A 83 -3.50 10.31 3.81
CA GLY A 83 -2.80 9.29 3.03
C GLY A 83 -2.56 9.66 1.57
N VAL A 84 -3.52 10.39 0.94
CA VAL A 84 -3.32 10.94 -0.41
C VAL A 84 -2.21 12.00 -0.40
N ILE A 85 -2.21 12.91 0.57
CA ILE A 85 -1.15 13.92 0.72
C ILE A 85 0.21 13.24 0.96
N ALA A 86 0.27 12.24 1.84
CA ALA A 86 1.48 11.46 2.09
C ALA A 86 2.00 10.80 0.81
N THR A 87 1.11 10.23 0.00
CA THR A 87 1.47 9.62 -1.30
C THR A 87 2.03 10.66 -2.27
N LEU A 88 1.46 11.87 -2.32
CA LEU A 88 1.98 12.97 -3.13
C LEU A 88 3.34 13.47 -2.64
N VAL A 89 3.55 13.53 -1.31
CA VAL A 89 4.84 13.90 -0.73
C VAL A 89 5.92 12.89 -1.10
N VAL A 90 5.62 11.58 -1.03
CA VAL A 90 6.53 10.52 -1.49
C VAL A 90 6.84 10.69 -2.98
N PHE A 91 5.81 10.90 -3.82
CA PHE A 91 5.96 11.11 -5.25
C PHE A 91 6.90 12.29 -5.58
N ILE A 92 6.67 13.46 -4.97
CA ILE A 92 7.49 14.64 -5.15
C ILE A 92 8.91 14.38 -4.66
N SER A 93 9.06 13.77 -3.48
CA SER A 93 10.36 13.49 -2.87
C SER A 93 11.21 12.58 -3.76
N VAL A 94 10.63 11.51 -4.30
CA VAL A 94 11.32 10.59 -5.24
C VAL A 94 11.73 11.35 -6.51
N THR A 95 10.84 12.17 -7.07
CA THR A 95 11.14 12.96 -8.27
C THR A 95 12.30 13.94 -8.03
N LEU A 96 12.32 14.62 -6.87
CA LEU A 96 13.41 15.51 -6.47
C LEU A 96 14.74 14.76 -6.31
N VAL A 97 14.71 13.54 -5.76
CA VAL A 97 15.91 12.70 -5.69
C VAL A 97 16.44 12.39 -7.09
N GLY A 98 15.56 12.12 -8.06
CA GLY A 98 15.97 11.90 -9.45
C GLY A 98 16.69 13.10 -10.09
N THR A 99 16.41 14.33 -9.64
CA THR A 99 17.13 15.53 -10.10
C THR A 99 18.52 15.72 -9.48
N THR A 100 18.90 14.90 -8.50
CA THR A 100 20.24 14.99 -7.88
C THR A 100 21.31 14.31 -8.75
N GLU A 101 22.54 14.83 -8.69
CA GLU A 101 23.66 14.41 -9.55
C GLU A 101 24.00 12.90 -9.45
N GLY A 102 23.62 12.23 -8.35
CA GLY A 102 23.96 10.82 -8.11
C GLY A 102 22.97 9.78 -8.66
N VAL A 103 21.73 10.16 -8.98
CA VAL A 103 20.71 9.23 -9.49
C VAL A 103 20.40 9.56 -10.95
N GLY A 104 19.98 10.81 -11.22
CA GLY A 104 19.62 11.28 -12.54
C GLY A 104 18.46 10.51 -13.21
N PHE A 105 18.12 10.90 -14.44
CA PHE A 105 17.10 10.25 -15.28
C PHE A 105 17.73 9.68 -16.55
N HIS A 106 18.79 8.89 -16.37
CA HIS A 106 19.66 8.48 -17.48
C HIS A 106 19.53 6.99 -17.83
N GLN A 107 18.70 6.23 -17.11
CA GLN A 107 18.59 4.79 -17.36
C GLN A 107 17.82 4.55 -18.67
N THR A 108 18.51 3.92 -19.63
CA THR A 108 17.95 3.46 -20.90
C THR A 108 18.04 1.94 -20.96
N GLY A 109 17.05 1.25 -20.41
CA GLY A 109 16.91 -0.20 -20.55
C GLY A 109 15.92 -0.59 -21.65
N GLU A 110 15.68 -1.90 -21.82
CA GLU A 110 14.69 -2.43 -22.75
C GLU A 110 13.28 -1.94 -22.42
N ALA A 111 12.56 -1.37 -23.38
CA ALA A 111 11.23 -0.78 -23.15
C ALA A 111 10.19 -1.82 -22.67
N VAL A 112 10.33 -3.09 -23.05
CA VAL A 112 9.42 -4.17 -22.65
C VAL A 112 10.22 -5.44 -22.41
N LYS A 113 10.18 -5.93 -21.16
CA LYS A 113 10.76 -7.22 -20.79
C LYS A 113 9.67 -8.29 -20.69
N TRP A 114 9.53 -9.10 -21.74
CA TRP A 114 8.46 -10.09 -21.85
C TRP A 114 8.44 -11.13 -20.71
N SER A 115 9.62 -11.50 -20.19
CA SER A 115 9.73 -12.44 -19.07
C SER A 115 9.14 -11.90 -17.75
N GLY A 116 9.07 -10.58 -17.58
CA GLY A 116 8.47 -9.92 -16.41
C GLY A 116 6.97 -9.65 -16.53
N MET A 117 6.37 -9.91 -17.69
CA MET A 117 4.99 -9.51 -17.97
C MET A 117 3.94 -10.18 -17.06
N PRO A 118 4.02 -11.48 -16.72
CA PRO A 118 3.09 -12.09 -15.78
C PRO A 118 3.12 -11.43 -14.38
N PHE A 119 4.32 -11.07 -13.92
CA PHE A 119 4.50 -10.39 -12.65
C PHE A 119 3.94 -8.96 -12.68
N ALA A 120 4.22 -8.21 -13.75
CA ALA A 120 3.69 -6.86 -13.94
C ALA A 120 2.15 -6.84 -14.01
N ILE A 121 1.54 -7.82 -14.70
CA ILE A 121 0.08 -7.99 -14.73
C ILE A 121 -0.48 -8.26 -13.33
N GLY A 122 0.21 -9.09 -12.53
CA GLY A 122 -0.15 -9.37 -11.15
C GLY A 122 -0.15 -8.12 -10.26
N ILE A 123 0.94 -7.34 -10.30
CA ILE A 123 1.04 -6.06 -9.56
C ILE A 123 -0.02 -5.07 -10.05
N TYR A 124 -0.20 -4.94 -11.36
CA TYR A 124 -1.23 -4.06 -11.92
C TYR A 124 -2.62 -4.45 -11.40
N GLY A 125 -2.99 -5.74 -11.47
CA GLY A 125 -4.26 -6.24 -10.94
C GLY A 125 -4.43 -5.96 -9.45
N PHE A 126 -3.36 -6.10 -8.67
CA PHE A 126 -3.34 -5.78 -7.25
C PHE A 126 -3.57 -4.28 -6.98
N CYS A 127 -2.88 -3.39 -7.70
CA CYS A 127 -3.00 -1.93 -7.55
C CYS A 127 -4.41 -1.38 -7.86
N TYR A 128 -5.18 -2.04 -8.71
CA TYR A 128 -6.56 -1.66 -9.05
C TYR A 128 -7.62 -2.48 -8.31
N SER A 129 -7.21 -3.32 -7.37
CA SER A 129 -8.14 -4.06 -6.52
C SER A 129 -8.57 -3.16 -5.34
N GLY A 130 -9.74 -2.54 -5.50
CA GLY A 130 -10.42 -1.76 -4.46
C GLY A 130 -11.87 -2.20 -4.20
N HIS A 131 -12.28 -3.30 -4.82
CA HIS A 131 -13.69 -3.70 -4.90
C HIS A 131 -14.30 -4.02 -3.52
N SER A 132 -13.49 -4.42 -2.54
CA SER A 132 -13.93 -4.69 -1.17
C SER A 132 -14.32 -3.42 -0.40
N VAL A 133 -13.72 -2.26 -0.73
CA VAL A 133 -13.99 -0.99 -0.03
C VAL A 133 -15.12 -0.19 -0.68
N PHE A 134 -15.43 -0.47 -1.94
CA PHE A 134 -16.45 0.24 -2.73
C PHE A 134 -17.85 0.23 -2.12
N PRO A 135 -18.37 -0.87 -1.51
CA PRO A 135 -19.67 -0.84 -0.84
C PRO A 135 -19.74 0.17 0.31
N ASN A 136 -18.67 0.27 1.12
CA ASN A 136 -18.61 1.23 2.22
C ASN A 136 -18.65 2.67 1.69
N ILE A 137 -17.87 2.96 0.63
CA ILE A 137 -17.86 4.27 -0.03
C ILE A 137 -19.25 4.58 -0.62
N TYR A 138 -19.87 3.63 -1.29
CA TYR A 138 -21.21 3.81 -1.88
C TYR A 138 -22.27 4.12 -0.82
N GLN A 139 -22.22 3.42 0.33
CA GLN A 139 -23.16 3.66 1.42
C GLN A 139 -22.93 5.01 2.11
N SER A 140 -21.67 5.47 2.20
CA SER A 140 -21.32 6.75 2.82
C SER A 140 -21.56 7.96 1.93
N MET A 141 -21.74 7.78 0.62
CA MET A 141 -22.03 8.90 -0.29
C MET A 141 -23.42 9.50 -0.04
N SER A 142 -23.45 10.82 0.16
CA SER A 142 -24.71 11.57 0.27
C SER A 142 -25.56 11.47 -1.01
N ASP A 143 -24.92 11.36 -2.17
CA ASP A 143 -25.58 11.20 -3.47
C ASP A 143 -24.97 10.02 -4.23
N ARG A 144 -25.66 8.90 -4.17
CA ARG A 144 -25.23 7.62 -4.75
C ARG A 144 -25.25 7.60 -6.28
N THR A 145 -25.97 8.53 -6.93
CA THR A 145 -26.02 8.62 -8.39
C THR A 145 -24.68 9.05 -8.99
N LYS A 146 -23.83 9.72 -8.19
CA LYS A 146 -22.50 10.18 -8.59
C LYS A 146 -21.42 9.11 -8.48
N PHE A 147 -21.71 7.95 -7.87
CA PHE A 147 -20.71 6.91 -7.62
C PHE A 147 -19.97 6.44 -8.87
N PRO A 148 -20.62 6.14 -10.02
CA PRO A 148 -19.91 5.75 -11.24
C PRO A 148 -18.98 6.83 -11.78
N LYS A 149 -19.40 8.10 -11.72
CA LYS A 149 -18.56 9.24 -12.14
C LYS A 149 -17.34 9.40 -11.23
N ALA A 150 -17.53 9.27 -9.92
CA ALA A 150 -16.46 9.33 -8.94
C ALA A 150 -15.43 8.20 -9.15
N LEU A 151 -15.89 6.97 -9.40
CA LEU A 151 -15.02 5.85 -9.73
C LEU A 151 -14.21 6.12 -11.00
N PHE A 152 -14.86 6.54 -12.09
CA PHE A 152 -14.18 6.79 -13.36
C PHE A 152 -13.06 7.84 -13.23
N ILE A 153 -13.33 8.94 -12.53
CA ILE A 153 -12.33 9.98 -12.25
C ILE A 153 -11.19 9.40 -11.40
N CYS A 154 -11.51 8.65 -10.34
CA CYS A 154 -10.52 8.04 -9.45
C CYS A 154 -9.58 7.11 -10.23
N PHE A 155 -10.11 6.22 -11.06
CA PHE A 155 -9.31 5.31 -11.88
C PHE A 155 -8.37 6.07 -12.83
N ILE A 156 -8.84 7.11 -13.52
CA ILE A 156 -7.98 7.92 -14.41
C ILE A 156 -6.83 8.56 -13.63
N VAL A 157 -7.13 9.17 -12.47
CA VAL A 157 -6.13 9.84 -11.64
C VAL A 157 -5.12 8.83 -11.10
N CYS A 158 -5.56 7.68 -10.59
CA CYS A 158 -4.69 6.61 -10.12
C CYS A 158 -3.79 6.09 -11.25
N THR A 159 -4.33 5.86 -12.45
CA THR A 159 -3.54 5.42 -13.61
C THR A 159 -2.47 6.43 -13.99
N ALA A 160 -2.80 7.72 -14.00
CA ALA A 160 -1.84 8.76 -14.30
C ALA A 160 -0.70 8.83 -13.25
N ILE A 161 -1.03 8.74 -11.96
CA ILE A 161 -0.05 8.75 -10.87
C ILE A 161 0.83 7.50 -10.91
N TYR A 162 0.25 6.31 -11.03
CA TYR A 162 1.02 5.07 -11.10
C TYR A 162 1.90 5.00 -12.35
N GLY A 163 1.36 5.41 -13.51
CA GLY A 163 2.12 5.47 -14.76
C GLY A 163 3.29 6.43 -14.68
N SER A 164 3.08 7.65 -14.17
CA SER A 164 4.15 8.63 -13.99
C SER A 164 5.22 8.15 -13.01
N PHE A 165 4.82 7.54 -11.88
CA PHE A 165 5.75 7.02 -10.90
C PHE A 165 6.55 5.83 -11.43
N ALA A 166 5.94 4.95 -12.23
CA ALA A 166 6.62 3.86 -12.89
C ALA A 166 7.66 4.35 -13.91
N ILE A 167 7.32 5.36 -14.73
CA ILE A 167 8.25 5.97 -15.68
C ILE A 167 9.43 6.61 -14.95
N ILE A 168 9.15 7.42 -13.91
CA ILE A 168 10.18 8.08 -13.09
C ILE A 168 11.10 7.06 -12.44
N GLY A 169 10.54 6.04 -11.77
CA GLY A 169 11.33 5.01 -11.10
C GLY A 169 12.20 4.22 -12.07
N TYR A 170 11.67 3.89 -13.24
CA TYR A 170 12.42 3.21 -14.29
C TYR A 170 13.57 4.07 -14.83
N LEU A 171 13.33 5.37 -15.10
CA LEU A 171 14.37 6.28 -15.58
C LEU A 171 15.48 6.54 -14.54
N MET A 172 15.15 6.42 -13.25
CA MET A 172 16.10 6.59 -12.14
C MET A 172 16.94 5.32 -11.89
N PHE A 173 16.30 4.15 -11.81
CA PHE A 173 16.94 2.93 -11.30
C PHE A 173 17.00 1.78 -12.32
N GLY A 174 16.19 1.81 -13.38
CA GLY A 174 16.15 0.79 -14.42
C GLY A 174 15.98 -0.63 -13.85
N ASP A 175 16.78 -1.58 -14.35
CA ASP A 175 16.79 -2.98 -13.87
C ASP A 175 17.23 -3.15 -12.41
N LYS A 176 17.79 -2.11 -11.77
CA LYS A 176 18.20 -2.16 -10.35
C LYS A 176 17.08 -1.77 -9.40
N THR A 177 15.88 -1.48 -9.90
CA THR A 177 14.71 -1.18 -9.07
C THR A 177 14.39 -2.38 -8.18
N LEU A 178 14.38 -2.16 -6.87
CA LEU A 178 14.03 -3.16 -5.87
C LEU A 178 12.50 -3.30 -5.77
N SER A 179 12.04 -4.22 -4.92
CA SER A 179 10.60 -4.41 -4.63
C SER A 179 9.91 -3.12 -4.16
N GLN A 180 10.67 -2.20 -3.56
CA GLN A 180 10.20 -0.89 -3.12
C GLN A 180 11.19 0.17 -3.56
N ILE A 181 10.70 1.19 -4.25
CA ILE A 181 11.54 2.28 -4.75
C ILE A 181 12.22 3.07 -3.63
N THR A 182 11.62 3.12 -2.45
CA THR A 182 12.19 3.80 -1.27
C THR A 182 13.50 3.18 -0.82
N LEU A 183 13.67 1.88 -1.02
CA LEU A 183 14.91 1.16 -0.70
C LEU A 183 16.05 1.49 -1.68
N ASN A 184 15.72 1.96 -2.89
CA ASN A 184 16.71 2.42 -3.86
C ASN A 184 17.19 3.86 -3.59
N LEU A 185 16.50 4.61 -2.72
CA LEU A 185 16.82 6.03 -2.49
C LEU A 185 18.14 6.20 -1.72
N PRO A 186 18.97 7.19 -2.09
CA PRO A 186 20.21 7.49 -1.38
C PRO A 186 19.92 8.01 0.03
N LYS A 187 20.49 7.37 1.06
CA LYS A 187 20.19 7.67 2.47
C LYS A 187 20.63 9.07 2.93
N GLU A 188 21.58 9.67 2.23
CA GLU A 188 22.16 10.97 2.58
C GLU A 188 21.27 12.16 2.20
N SER A 189 20.36 11.99 1.24
CA SER A 189 19.50 13.08 0.76
C SER A 189 18.35 13.37 1.73
N PHE A 190 18.08 14.66 1.97
CA PHE A 190 16.93 15.09 2.76
C PHE A 190 15.60 14.60 2.14
N ALA A 191 15.45 14.70 0.82
CA ALA A 191 14.25 14.24 0.12
C ALA A 191 14.04 12.73 0.29
N SER A 192 15.12 11.94 0.31
CA SER A 192 15.04 10.50 0.57
C SER A 192 14.58 10.19 1.99
N LYS A 193 15.07 10.94 2.98
CA LYS A 193 14.61 10.81 4.38
C LYS A 193 13.13 11.15 4.51
N VAL A 194 12.67 12.22 3.86
CA VAL A 194 11.24 12.59 3.83
C VAL A 194 10.41 11.48 3.19
N ALA A 195 10.83 10.94 2.04
CA ALA A 195 10.14 9.83 1.38
C ALA A 195 10.06 8.59 2.29
N LEU A 196 11.17 8.19 2.91
CA LEU A 196 11.24 7.04 3.81
C LEU A 196 10.30 7.18 5.02
N TRP A 197 10.37 8.29 5.75
CA TRP A 197 9.51 8.52 6.91
C TRP A 197 8.03 8.64 6.54
N THR A 198 7.73 9.29 5.42
CA THR A 198 6.35 9.40 4.94
C THR A 198 5.78 8.03 4.55
N THR A 199 6.60 7.17 3.93
CA THR A 199 6.23 5.79 3.60
C THR A 199 5.97 4.95 4.83
N VAL A 200 6.74 5.12 5.91
CA VAL A 200 6.50 4.43 7.20
C VAL A 200 5.18 4.88 7.84
N ILE A 201 4.78 6.14 7.68
CA ILE A 201 3.53 6.66 8.28
C ILE A 201 2.29 6.30 7.44
N ASN A 202 2.45 6.05 6.14
CA ASN A 202 1.33 5.87 5.22
C ASN A 202 0.37 4.72 5.60
N PRO A 203 0.84 3.53 6.02
CA PRO A 203 -0.06 2.42 6.33
C PRO A 203 -0.99 2.71 7.50
N PHE A 204 -0.60 3.53 8.49
CA PHE A 204 -1.49 3.96 9.57
C PHE A 204 -2.80 4.60 9.09
N THR A 205 -2.79 5.20 7.89
CA THR A 205 -4.00 5.76 7.26
C THR A 205 -4.82 4.74 6.49
N LYS A 206 -4.19 3.64 6.03
CA LYS A 206 -4.79 2.61 5.16
C LYS A 206 -5.34 1.43 5.95
N TYR A 207 -4.65 0.98 7.00
CA TYR A 207 -5.07 -0.15 7.83
C TYR A 207 -6.51 -0.04 8.37
N PRO A 208 -6.94 1.10 8.94
CA PRO A 208 -8.31 1.22 9.45
C PRO A 208 -9.37 1.09 8.35
N LEU A 209 -9.09 1.58 7.14
CA LEU A 209 -10.01 1.52 5.99
C LEU A 209 -10.21 0.08 5.49
N GLU A 210 -9.12 -0.67 5.39
CA GLU A 210 -9.15 -2.07 4.97
C GLU A 210 -9.81 -2.94 6.02
N PHE A 211 -9.44 -2.78 7.30
CA PHE A 211 -10.04 -3.54 8.39
C PHE A 211 -11.54 -3.28 8.55
N LEU A 212 -11.98 -2.02 8.40
CA LEU A 212 -13.41 -1.70 8.41
C LEU A 212 -14.14 -2.42 7.28
N SER A 213 -13.53 -2.47 6.10
CA SER A 213 -14.10 -3.15 4.95
C SER A 213 -14.18 -4.67 5.15
N SER A 214 -13.18 -5.28 5.78
CA SER A 214 -13.22 -6.70 6.17
C SER A 214 -14.38 -6.99 7.12
N ASN A 215 -14.57 -6.15 8.13
CA ASN A 215 -15.67 -6.29 9.08
C ASN A 215 -17.04 -6.14 8.40
N PHE A 216 -17.18 -5.20 7.47
CA PHE A 216 -18.42 -5.00 6.72
C PHE A 216 -18.79 -6.22 5.86
N VAL A 217 -17.81 -6.80 5.14
CA VAL A 217 -18.02 -8.02 4.35
C VAL A 217 -18.41 -9.18 5.26
N MET A 218 -17.73 -9.33 6.40
CA MET A 218 -18.02 -10.37 7.39
C MET A 218 -19.42 -10.21 8.01
N SER A 219 -19.81 -9.00 8.41
CA SER A 219 -21.13 -8.76 9.00
C SER A 219 -22.27 -9.06 8.03
N ARG A 220 -22.09 -8.70 6.75
CA ARG A 220 -23.04 -9.02 5.68
C ARG A 220 -23.13 -10.52 5.41
N PHE A 221 -22.01 -11.23 5.52
CA PHE A 221 -21.97 -12.69 5.36
C PHE A 221 -22.69 -13.41 6.51
N LEU A 222 -22.42 -12.99 7.74
CA LEU A 222 -23.05 -13.52 8.96
C LEU A 222 -24.52 -13.11 9.13
N GLY A 223 -25.05 -12.23 8.27
CA GLY A 223 -26.43 -11.76 8.33
C GLY A 223 -26.71 -10.81 9.51
N LEU A 224 -25.67 -10.16 10.04
CA LEU A 224 -25.76 -9.24 11.17
C LEU A 224 -26.16 -7.80 10.76
N CYS A 225 -26.25 -7.51 9.45
CA CYS A 225 -26.52 -6.19 8.88
C CYS A 225 -27.21 -6.29 7.51
#